data_AF-A0A0L7QNK9-F1
#
_entry.id   AF-A0A0L7QNK9-F1
#
_cell.length_a   1.000
_cell.length_b   1.000
_cell.length_c   1.000
_cell.angle_alpha   90.00
_cell.angle_beta   90.00
_cell.angle_gamma   90.00
#
_symmetry.space_group_name_H-M   'P 1'
#
loop_
_entity.id
_entity.type
_entity.pdbx_description
1 polymer ?
#
loop_
_entity_poly.entity_id
_entity_poly.type
_entity_poly.pdbx_seq_one_letter_code
_entity_poly.pdbx_strand_id
1 'polypeptide(L)'
;MSNFLANRKLKNDVEVETAIDSFLESETREFYKKGMYKLTERWKRVVELNGNYFIEYTCFTFVDSVYRVYHLTLSPEIFLW
;
A
#
# COMPACT_ATOMS: atom_id res chain seq x y z
N MET A 1 -7.98 8.15 7.38
CA MET A 1 -8.50 9.51 7.16
C MET A 1 -9.60 9.60 6.09
N SER A 2 -9.33 9.40 4.78
CA SER A 2 -10.38 9.57 3.73
C SER A 2 -11.65 8.76 4.02
N ASN A 3 -11.51 7.49 4.39
CA ASN A 3 -12.65 6.64 4.76
C ASN A 3 -13.41 7.14 6.01
N PHE A 4 -12.70 7.75 6.96
CA PHE A 4 -13.29 8.32 8.18
C PHE A 4 -14.10 9.59 7.88
N LEU A 5 -13.66 10.39 6.90
CA LEU A 5 -14.28 11.65 6.52
C LEU A 5 -15.40 11.50 5.46
N ALA A 6 -15.39 10.42 4.67
CA ALA A 6 -16.23 10.26 3.48
C ALA A 6 -17.74 10.50 3.70
N ASN A 7 -18.25 10.25 4.90
CA ASN A 7 -19.68 10.40 5.23
C ASN A 7 -19.98 11.53 6.23
N ARG A 8 -19.01 12.39 6.53
CA ARG A 8 -19.16 13.50 7.49
C ARG A 8 -19.38 14.81 6.73
N LYS A 9 -20.41 15.56 7.12
CA LYS A 9 -20.64 16.94 6.66
C LYS A 9 -20.11 17.90 7.71
N LEU A 10 -18.92 18.44 7.48
CA LEU A 10 -18.25 19.41 8.35
C LEU A 10 -18.55 20.81 7.83
N LYS A 11 -19.02 21.70 8.69
CA LYS A 11 -19.60 23.00 8.27
C LYS A 11 -18.68 24.19 8.52
N ASN A 12 -17.68 24.02 9.37
CA ASN A 12 -16.75 25.07 9.78
C ASN A 12 -15.40 24.45 10.19
N ASP A 13 -14.39 25.30 10.34
CA ASP A 13 -13.02 24.87 10.65
C ASP A 13 -12.91 24.18 12.01
N VAL A 14 -13.71 24.61 13.01
CA VAL A 14 -13.73 23.99 14.34
C VAL A 14 -14.19 22.53 14.27
N GLU A 15 -15.21 22.24 13.47
CA GLU A 15 -15.68 20.87 13.23
C GLU A 15 -14.63 20.03 12.48
N VAL A 16 -13.85 20.65 11.59
CA VAL A 16 -12.77 19.99 10.86
C VAL A 16 -11.62 19.62 11.81
N GLU A 17 -11.15 20.56 12.62
CA GLU A 17 -10.09 20.32 13.61
C GLU A 17 -10.51 19.22 14.59
N THR A 18 -11.70 19.34 15.16
CA THR A 18 -12.24 18.33 16.09
C THR A 18 -12.32 16.94 15.46
N ALA A 19 -12.74 16.85 14.18
CA ALA A 19 -12.81 15.57 13.47
C ALA A 19 -11.42 14.97 13.19
N ILE A 20 -10.43 15.80 12.88
CA ILE A 20 -9.05 15.36 12.66
C ILE A 20 -8.44 14.87 13.96
N ASP A 21 -8.58 15.63 15.05
CA ASP A 21 -8.07 15.25 16.36
C ASP A 21 -8.69 13.94 16.83
N SER A 22 -10.01 13.82 16.71
CA SER A 22 -10.73 12.58 17.03
C SER A 22 -10.25 11.38 16.21
N PHE A 23 -9.94 11.57 14.93
CA PHE A 23 -9.35 10.50 14.12
C PHE A 23 -7.97 10.11 14.66
N LEU A 24 -7.08 11.07 14.86
CA LEU A 24 -5.70 10.81 15.29
C LEU A 24 -5.62 10.14 16.67
N GLU A 25 -6.49 10.55 17.60
CA GLU A 25 -6.63 9.95 18.93
C GLU A 25 -7.23 8.53 18.90
N SER A 26 -8.10 8.25 17.92
CA SER A 26 -8.71 6.92 17.78
C SER A 26 -7.74 5.85 17.24
N GLU A 27 -6.67 6.27 16.55
CA GLU A 27 -5.71 5.35 15.95
C GLU A 27 -4.68 4.85 16.96
N THR A 28 -4.34 3.57 16.88
CA THR A 28 -3.39 2.94 17.80
C THR A 28 -1.94 3.24 17.42
N ARG A 29 -1.01 3.08 18.37
CA ARG A 29 0.44 3.16 18.09
C ARG A 29 0.83 2.20 16.96
N GLU A 30 0.21 1.03 16.92
CA GLU A 30 0.42 -0.03 15.94
C GLU A 30 0.02 0.42 14.52
N PHE A 31 -1.03 1.23 14.39
CA PHE A 31 -1.43 1.82 13.09
C PHE A 31 -0.27 2.60 12.46
N TYR A 32 0.34 3.51 13.23
CA TYR A 32 1.45 4.32 12.76
C TYR A 32 2.71 3.48 12.50
N LYS A 33 3.05 2.55 13.40
CA LYS A 33 4.17 1.61 13.20
C LYS A 33 4.02 0.81 11.92
N LYS A 34 2.83 0.26 11.66
CA LYS A 34 2.54 -0.49 10.44
C LYS A 34 2.72 0.37 9.20
N GLY A 35 2.27 1.63 9.23
CA GLY A 35 2.51 2.60 8.16
C GLY A 35 4.00 2.83 7.90
N MET A 36 4.81 3.02 8.95
CA MET A 36 6.25 3.21 8.84
C MET A 36 6.96 1.98 8.25
N TYR A 37 6.61 0.77 8.70
CA TYR A 37 7.24 -0.46 8.21
C TYR A 37 6.97 -0.74 6.73
N LYS A 38 5.86 -0.25 6.18
CA LYS A 38 5.58 -0.34 4.73
C LYS A 38 6.57 0.46 3.87
N LEU A 39 7.33 1.40 4.44
CA LEU A 39 8.25 2.24 3.66
C LEU A 39 9.36 1.41 3.00
N THR A 40 9.92 0.45 3.73
CA THR A 40 10.96 -0.45 3.22
C THR A 40 10.47 -1.29 2.04
N GLU A 41 9.23 -1.79 2.11
CA GLU A 41 8.59 -2.52 1.01
C GLU A 41 8.39 -1.62 -0.21
N ARG A 42 7.90 -0.40 0.00
CA ARG A 42 7.70 0.59 -1.08
C ARG A 42 9.01 0.93 -1.79
N TRP A 43 10.10 1.13 -1.05
CA TRP A 43 11.40 1.43 -1.64
C TRP A 43 11.95 0.29 -2.50
N LYS A 44 11.80 -0.97 -2.05
CA LYS A 44 12.16 -2.12 -2.89
C LYS A 44 11.41 -2.09 -4.21
N ARG A 45 10.11 -1.82 -4.15
CA ARG A 45 9.24 -1.77 -5.33
C ARG A 45 9.58 -0.62 -6.29
N VAL A 46 10.03 0.53 -5.77
CA VAL A 46 10.56 1.63 -6.59
C VAL A 46 11.79 1.19 -7.37
N VAL A 47 12.71 0.46 -6.74
CA VAL A 47 13.92 -0.06 -7.41
C VAL A 47 13.56 -1.10 -8.46
N GLU A 48 12.70 -2.06 -8.13
CA GLU A 48 12.25 -3.12 -9.04
C GLU A 48 11.53 -2.57 -10.28
N LEU A 49 10.84 -1.44 -10.16
CA LEU A 49 10.09 -0.81 -11.24
C LEU A 49 10.86 0.32 -11.94
N ASN A 50 12.17 0.44 -11.70
CA ASN A 50 13.02 1.49 -12.27
C ASN A 50 12.44 2.90 -12.05
N GLY A 51 11.90 3.16 -10.86
CA GLY A 51 11.31 4.45 -10.51
C GLY A 51 9.88 4.69 -10.99
N ASN A 52 9.25 3.73 -11.71
CA ASN A 52 7.86 3.87 -12.10
C ASN A 52 6.90 3.74 -10.92
N TYR A 53 5.76 4.42 -11.00
CA TYR A 53 4.70 4.29 -10.01
C TYR A 53 4.14 2.87 -10.00
N PHE A 54 3.90 2.34 -8.80
CA PHE A 54 3.05 1.18 -8.60
C PHE A 54 1.76 1.61 -7.91
N ILE A 55 0.64 1.24 -8.51
CA ILE A 55 -0.66 1.35 -7.86
C ILE A 55 -0.87 0.01 -7.16
N GLU A 56 -0.93 0.03 -5.82
CA GLU A 56 -1.47 -1.08 -5.04
C GLU A 56 -2.97 -1.18 -5.33
N TYR A 57 -3.36 -1.79 -6.46
CA TYR A 57 -4.67 -2.41 -6.53
C TYR A 57 -4.63 -3.53 -5.49
N THR A 58 -5.46 -3.43 -4.47
CA THR A 58 -5.72 -4.47 -3.47
C THR A 58 -5.71 -5.85 -4.13
N CYS A 59 -4.81 -6.74 -3.68
CA CYS A 59 -4.58 -8.14 -4.11
C CYS A 59 -3.34 -8.40 -5.01
N PHE A 60 -2.14 -8.00 -4.56
CA PHE A 60 -0.87 -8.45 -5.19
C PHE A 60 -0.29 -9.76 -4.63
N THR A 61 -0.88 -10.34 -3.58
CA THR A 61 -0.48 -11.69 -3.10
C THR A 61 -0.74 -12.77 -4.14
N PHE A 62 -1.61 -12.52 -5.13
CA PHE A 62 -1.87 -13.46 -6.21
C PHE A 62 -0.84 -13.37 -7.34
N VAL A 63 -0.39 -12.16 -7.70
CA VAL A 63 0.46 -11.96 -8.90
C VAL A 63 1.93 -12.32 -8.62
N ASP A 64 2.45 -12.00 -7.43
CA ASP A 64 3.82 -12.38 -7.04
C ASP A 64 3.97 -13.90 -6.88
N SER A 65 2.92 -14.57 -6.42
CA SER A 65 2.88 -16.05 -6.33
C SER A 65 2.92 -16.68 -7.72
N VAL A 66 2.18 -16.12 -8.68
CA VAL A 66 2.14 -16.63 -10.06
C VAL A 66 3.46 -16.38 -10.78
N TYR A 67 4.05 -15.18 -10.69
CA TYR A 67 5.35 -14.89 -11.32
C TYR A 67 6.51 -15.72 -10.75
N ARG A 68 6.54 -15.90 -9.42
CA ARG A 68 7.57 -16.72 -8.76
C ARG A 68 7.42 -18.20 -9.12
N VAL A 69 6.20 -18.69 -9.36
CA VAL A 69 5.96 -20.05 -9.88
C VAL A 69 6.44 -20.19 -11.33
N TYR A 70 6.10 -19.26 -12.23
CA TYR A 70 6.56 -19.33 -13.64
C TYR A 70 8.10 -19.28 -13.78
N HIS A 71 8.78 -18.47 -12.96
CA HIS A 71 10.24 -18.38 -13.00
C HIS A 71 10.95 -19.61 -12.39
N LEU A 72 10.29 -20.36 -11.51
CA LEU A 72 10.87 -21.55 -10.87
C LEU A 72 10.54 -22.86 -11.60
N THR A 73 9.52 -22.89 -12.45
CA THR A 73 9.09 -24.11 -13.17
C THR A 73 9.61 -24.21 -14.60
N LEU A 74 9.96 -23.09 -15.25
CA LEU A 74 10.55 -23.10 -16.59
C LEU A 74 12.08 -23.04 -16.49
N SER A 75 12.69 -24.22 -16.55
CA SER A 75 14.14 -24.41 -16.80
C SER A 75 14.58 -23.64 -18.07
N PRO A 76 15.82 -23.14 -18.18
CA PRO A 76 16.25 -22.23 -19.26
C PRO A 76 16.32 -22.83 -20.67
N GLU A 77 15.82 -24.05 -20.90
CA GLU A 77 16.08 -24.80 -22.13
C GLU A 77 15.11 -24.55 -23.30
N ILE A 78 14.19 -23.58 -23.22
CA ILE A 78 13.19 -23.36 -24.30
C ILE A 78 13.47 -22.11 -25.16
N PHE A 79 14.71 -21.60 -25.17
CA PHE A 79 15.14 -20.53 -26.09
C PHE A 79 16.38 -20.91 -26.91
N LEU A 80 16.41 -22.13 -27.45
CA LEU A 80 17.23 -22.44 -28.62
C LEU A 80 16.31 -22.95 -29.73
N TRP A 81 16.40 -22.26 -30.88
CA TRP A 81 15.65 -22.33 -32.14
C TRP A 81 14.49 -21.34 -32.29
#